data_AF-A0A0K3CCX4-F1
#
_entry.id   AF-A0A0K3CCX4-F1
#
_cell.length_a   1.000
_cell.length_b   1.000
_cell.length_c   1.000
_cell.angle_alpha   90.00
_cell.angle_beta   90.00
_cell.angle_gamma   90.00
#
_symmetry.space_group_name_H-M   'P 1'
#
loop_
_entity.id
_entity.type
_entity.pdbx_description
1 polymer ?
#
loop_
_entity_poly.entity_id
_entity_poly.type
_entity_poly.pdbx_seq_one_letter_code
_entity_poly.pdbx_strand_id
1 'polypeptide(L)'
;MSTYFDTSFVDVPVTEQGVDTLAFLEATEGLIKMFDLLGNPSFTIVQNDMNGNVTKIRTRYTAHPAQSQTLEQLVENEKGEKKRTATEGLLWLLRGLKFTQVALQRSQADKTEELADSFSKAYEQTLKKYHSFVVKPIFALAMKACPYRKDFYAKLGPPEAPVDSELSKWNQALGGIIERLEAFYEKGGHAKGF
;
A
#
# COMPACT_ATOMS: atom_id res chain seq x y z
N MET A 1 13.29 -13.40 -17.28
CA MET A 1 13.23 -13.94 -15.91
C MET A 1 12.29 -13.04 -15.15
N SER A 2 11.22 -13.59 -14.56
CA SER A 2 10.23 -12.76 -13.85
C SER A 2 10.81 -12.25 -12.54
N THR A 3 10.38 -11.05 -12.16
CA THR A 3 10.60 -10.49 -10.83
C THR A 3 9.30 -10.55 -10.05
N TYR A 4 9.32 -10.11 -8.80
CA TYR A 4 8.10 -10.06 -7.99
C TYR A 4 7.06 -9.03 -8.49
N PHE A 5 7.37 -8.24 -9.52
CA PHE A 5 6.55 -7.12 -9.98
C PHE A 5 5.60 -7.48 -11.15
N ASP A 6 5.23 -8.75 -11.33
CA ASP A 6 4.36 -9.18 -12.45
C ASP A 6 2.90 -8.70 -12.34
N THR A 7 2.38 -8.44 -11.13
CA THR A 7 1.10 -7.73 -10.91
C THR A 7 1.41 -6.41 -10.22
N SER A 8 1.47 -5.33 -11.01
CA SER A 8 2.13 -4.09 -10.61
C SER A 8 1.21 -2.89 -10.58
N PHE A 9 1.53 -1.92 -9.72
CA PHE A 9 0.94 -0.59 -9.78
C PHE A 9 1.27 0.15 -11.09
N VAL A 10 2.30 -0.28 -11.82
CA VAL A 10 2.67 0.25 -13.15
C VAL A 10 1.56 0.05 -14.17
N ASP A 11 0.81 -1.05 -14.05
CA ASP A 11 -0.23 -1.44 -15.02
C ASP A 11 -1.62 -0.97 -14.61
N VAL A 12 -1.76 -0.28 -13.47
CA VAL A 12 -3.05 0.23 -12.98
C VAL A 12 -3.48 1.41 -13.84
N PRO A 13 -4.64 1.33 -14.54
CA PRO A 13 -5.13 2.45 -15.33
C PRO A 13 -5.47 3.65 -14.44
N VAL A 14 -4.85 4.79 -14.77
CA VAL A 14 -5.17 6.09 -14.17
C VAL A 14 -5.64 7.01 -15.28
N THR A 15 -6.90 7.42 -15.19
CA THR A 15 -7.55 8.30 -16.18
C THR A 15 -7.97 9.61 -15.52
N GLU A 16 -8.54 10.54 -16.29
CA GLU A 16 -9.15 11.75 -15.72
C GLU A 16 -10.26 11.40 -14.72
N GLN A 17 -11.01 10.34 -14.99
CA GLN A 17 -12.12 9.84 -14.16
C GLN A 17 -11.66 9.17 -12.85
N GLY A 18 -10.37 8.82 -12.75
CA GLY A 18 -9.78 8.27 -11.54
C GLY A 18 -8.95 7.01 -11.75
N VAL A 19 -8.61 6.40 -10.63
CA VAL A 19 -7.82 5.15 -10.55
C VAL A 19 -8.77 3.96 -10.66
N ASP A 20 -8.56 3.05 -11.61
CA ASP A 20 -9.40 1.85 -11.76
C ASP A 20 -9.39 1.02 -10.46
N THR A 21 -10.59 0.74 -9.94
CA THR A 21 -10.75 0.09 -8.64
C THR A 21 -10.22 -1.34 -8.65
N LEU A 22 -10.54 -2.14 -9.67
CA LEU A 22 -10.20 -3.56 -9.67
C LEU A 22 -8.71 -3.76 -9.89
N ALA A 23 -8.12 -3.07 -10.87
CA ALA A 23 -6.70 -3.14 -11.16
C ALA A 23 -5.88 -2.67 -9.93
N PHE A 24 -6.31 -1.62 -9.24
CA PHE A 24 -5.67 -1.17 -8.02
C PHE A 24 -5.72 -2.22 -6.90
N LEU A 25 -6.86 -2.88 -6.70
CA LEU A 25 -6.99 -3.93 -5.69
C LEU A 25 -6.14 -5.15 -6.03
N GLU A 26 -6.08 -5.55 -7.30
CA GLU A 26 -5.22 -6.65 -7.77
C GLU A 26 -3.73 -6.35 -7.55
N ALA A 27 -3.27 -5.15 -7.92
CA ALA A 27 -1.90 -4.70 -7.64
C ALA A 27 -1.59 -4.65 -6.14
N THR A 28 -2.56 -4.22 -5.33
CA THR A 28 -2.44 -4.20 -3.87
C THR A 28 -2.34 -5.61 -3.29
N GLU A 29 -3.10 -6.58 -3.79
CA GLU A 29 -3.00 -7.98 -3.37
C GLU A 29 -1.65 -8.59 -3.75
N GLY A 30 -1.08 -8.20 -4.91
CA GLY A 30 0.30 -8.52 -5.28
C GLY A 30 1.31 -8.01 -4.24
N LEU A 31 1.19 -6.75 -3.82
CA LEU A 31 2.02 -6.18 -2.76
C LEU A 31 1.82 -6.89 -1.41
N ILE A 32 0.59 -7.24 -1.03
CA ILE A 32 0.32 -7.94 0.23
C ILE A 32 1.05 -9.29 0.27
N LYS A 33 1.08 -10.02 -0.86
CA LYS A 33 1.86 -11.26 -0.97
C LYS A 33 3.37 -11.00 -0.86
N MET A 34 3.87 -9.82 -1.25
CA MET A 34 5.29 -9.48 -1.11
C MET A 34 5.75 -9.50 0.35
N PHE A 35 4.86 -9.23 1.30
CA PHE A 35 5.18 -9.35 2.72
C PHE A 35 5.55 -10.78 3.13
N ASP A 36 5.11 -11.81 2.40
CA ASP A 36 5.55 -13.19 2.63
C ASP A 36 7.06 -13.36 2.40
N LEU A 37 7.66 -12.53 1.53
CA LEU A 37 9.11 -12.53 1.30
C LEU A 37 9.90 -12.07 2.54
N LEU A 38 9.29 -11.27 3.42
CA LEU A 38 9.89 -10.88 4.69
C LEU A 38 10.00 -12.08 5.64
N GLY A 39 9.20 -13.13 5.42
CA GLY A 39 9.37 -14.45 6.04
C GLY A 39 9.18 -14.48 7.55
N ASN A 40 8.53 -13.47 8.13
CA ASN A 40 8.33 -13.36 9.56
C ASN A 40 6.83 -13.18 9.91
N PRO A 41 6.24 -14.03 10.79
CA PRO A 41 4.84 -13.93 11.22
C PRO A 41 4.45 -12.57 11.80
N SER A 42 5.42 -11.76 12.25
CA SER A 42 5.16 -10.40 12.73
C SER A 42 4.53 -9.50 11.65
N PHE A 43 4.71 -9.82 10.36
CA PHE A 43 4.09 -9.09 9.25
C PHE A 43 2.66 -9.53 8.93
N THR A 44 2.18 -10.65 9.49
CA THR A 44 0.78 -11.08 9.32
C THR A 44 -0.20 -10.02 9.84
N ILE A 45 0.21 -9.23 10.83
CA ILE A 45 -0.60 -8.10 11.34
C ILE A 45 -0.77 -7.01 10.26
N VAL A 46 0.31 -6.70 9.53
CA VAL A 46 0.29 -5.72 8.43
C VAL A 46 -0.56 -6.26 7.26
N GLN A 47 -0.36 -7.53 6.90
CA GLN A 47 -1.14 -8.20 5.86
C GLN A 47 -2.64 -8.23 6.20
N ASN A 48 -3.00 -8.56 7.45
CA ASN A 48 -4.39 -8.60 7.89
C ASN A 48 -5.06 -7.22 7.83
N ASP A 49 -4.36 -6.16 8.25
CA ASP A 49 -4.87 -4.79 8.13
C ASP A 49 -5.14 -4.41 6.66
N MET A 50 -4.17 -4.65 5.77
CA MET A 50 -4.31 -4.35 4.35
C MET A 50 -5.42 -5.18 3.68
N ASN A 51 -5.48 -6.50 3.95
CA ASN A 51 -6.52 -7.40 3.43
C ASN A 51 -7.92 -7.00 3.91
N GLY A 52 -8.04 -6.59 5.18
CA GLY A 52 -9.30 -6.09 5.73
C GLY A 52 -9.78 -4.85 4.97
N ASN A 53 -8.87 -3.92 4.66
CA ASN A 53 -9.21 -2.72 3.90
C ASN A 53 -9.51 -3.00 2.42
N VAL A 54 -8.75 -3.90 1.77
CA VAL A 54 -9.08 -4.42 0.42
C VAL A 54 -10.49 -5.02 0.38
N THR A 55 -10.84 -5.82 1.40
CA THR A 55 -12.16 -6.45 1.50
C THR A 55 -13.28 -5.41 1.59
N LYS A 56 -13.10 -4.33 2.36
CA LYS A 56 -14.09 -3.24 2.46
C LYS A 56 -14.34 -2.57 1.09
N ILE A 57 -13.28 -2.26 0.35
CA ILE A 57 -13.36 -1.64 -0.97
C ILE A 57 -14.01 -2.60 -1.98
N ARG A 58 -13.58 -3.87 -1.99
CA ARG A 58 -14.14 -4.90 -2.89
C ARG A 58 -15.61 -5.16 -2.60
N THR A 59 -16.01 -5.18 -1.33
CA THR A 59 -17.43 -5.32 -0.94
C THR A 59 -18.28 -4.20 -1.51
N ARG A 60 -17.80 -2.95 -1.43
CA ARG A 60 -18.47 -1.80 -2.03
C ARG A 60 -18.57 -1.91 -3.54
N TYR A 61 -17.47 -2.26 -4.21
CA TYR A 61 -17.44 -2.46 -5.65
C TYR A 61 -18.48 -3.48 -6.10
N THR A 62 -18.51 -4.66 -5.46
CA THR A 62 -19.44 -5.73 -5.81
C THR A 62 -20.90 -5.32 -5.60
N ALA A 63 -21.20 -4.56 -4.53
CA ALA A 63 -22.56 -4.09 -4.27
C ALA A 63 -23.01 -3.00 -5.24
N HIS A 64 -22.10 -2.13 -5.70
CA HIS A 64 -22.39 -0.96 -6.52
C HIS A 64 -21.37 -0.76 -7.66
N PRO A 65 -21.25 -1.69 -8.62
CA PRO A 65 -20.14 -1.70 -9.58
C PRO A 65 -20.15 -0.49 -10.52
N ALA A 66 -21.33 -0.07 -10.99
CA ALA A 66 -21.48 1.11 -11.84
C ALA A 66 -21.11 2.44 -11.15
N GLN A 67 -21.09 2.45 -9.81
CA GLN A 67 -20.74 3.61 -8.99
C GLN A 67 -19.33 3.54 -8.42
N SER A 68 -18.59 2.47 -8.74
CA SER A 68 -17.32 2.14 -8.10
C SER A 68 -16.23 1.80 -9.12
N GLN A 69 -16.38 2.20 -10.39
CA GLN A 69 -15.40 1.86 -11.43
C GLN A 69 -14.02 2.44 -11.11
N THR A 70 -13.99 3.67 -10.59
CA THR A 70 -12.78 4.27 -10.03
C THR A 70 -12.87 4.45 -8.51
N LEU A 71 -11.72 4.51 -7.84
CA LEU A 71 -11.65 4.73 -6.39
C LEU A 71 -12.28 6.07 -5.98
N GLU A 72 -12.11 7.12 -6.79
CA GLU A 72 -12.73 8.43 -6.56
C GLU A 72 -14.26 8.36 -6.69
N GLN A 73 -14.79 7.69 -7.73
CA GLN A 73 -16.23 7.46 -7.86
C GLN A 73 -16.79 6.67 -6.69
N LEU A 74 -16.08 5.62 -6.27
CA LEU A 74 -16.46 4.81 -5.12
C LEU A 74 -16.64 5.68 -3.86
N VAL A 75 -15.67 6.56 -3.59
CA VAL A 75 -15.69 7.45 -2.42
C VAL A 75 -16.78 8.53 -2.51
N GLU A 76 -16.95 9.17 -3.67
CA GLU A 76 -17.99 10.19 -3.85
C GLU A 76 -19.39 9.58 -3.72
N ASN A 77 -19.62 8.41 -4.31
CA ASN A 77 -20.93 7.76 -4.26
C ASN A 77 -21.26 7.17 -2.89
N GLU A 78 -20.27 6.82 -2.07
CA GLU A 78 -20.50 6.36 -0.69
C GLU A 78 -20.76 7.53 0.28
N LYS A 79 -20.43 8.78 -0.10
CA LYS A 79 -20.57 9.98 0.76
C LYS A 79 -21.99 10.23 1.27
N GLY A 80 -23.01 9.90 0.48
CA GLY A 80 -24.41 10.07 0.83
C GLY A 80 -24.99 8.97 1.73
N GLU A 81 -24.19 7.95 2.06
CA GLU A 81 -24.68 6.76 2.75
C GLU A 81 -24.50 6.86 4.27
N LYS A 82 -25.27 6.03 4.99
CA LYS A 82 -25.22 5.98 6.47
C LYS A 82 -23.85 5.58 7.01
N LYS A 83 -23.08 4.80 6.24
CA LYS A 83 -21.74 4.33 6.61
C LYS A 83 -20.82 4.51 5.41
N ARG A 84 -19.59 4.94 5.67
CA ARG A 84 -18.56 5.18 4.65
C ARG A 84 -17.41 4.19 4.77
N THR A 85 -17.77 2.91 4.84
CA THR A 85 -16.87 1.80 5.19
C THR A 85 -15.74 1.64 4.17
N ALA A 86 -16.03 1.77 2.88
CA ALA A 86 -15.02 1.63 1.84
C ALA A 86 -14.15 2.88 1.71
N THR A 87 -14.71 4.07 1.96
CA THR A 87 -13.95 5.31 2.07
C THR A 87 -12.96 5.24 3.23
N GLU A 88 -13.38 4.76 4.39
CA GLU A 88 -12.49 4.57 5.54
C GLU A 88 -11.43 3.50 5.24
N GLY A 89 -11.85 2.38 4.63
CA GLY A 89 -10.97 1.31 4.21
C GLY A 89 -9.88 1.79 3.26
N LEU A 90 -10.25 2.54 2.22
CA LEU A 90 -9.29 3.10 1.26
C LEU A 90 -8.34 4.09 1.94
N LEU A 91 -8.81 4.92 2.88
CA LEU A 91 -7.92 5.84 3.61
C LEU A 91 -6.84 5.09 4.40
N TRP A 92 -7.21 4.04 5.12
CA TRP A 92 -6.26 3.22 5.87
C TRP A 92 -5.33 2.43 4.94
N LEU A 93 -5.87 1.92 3.83
CA LEU A 93 -5.06 1.25 2.82
C LEU A 93 -4.00 2.16 2.22
N LEU A 94 -4.37 3.39 1.83
CA LEU A 94 -3.44 4.38 1.28
C LEU A 94 -2.31 4.71 2.26
N ARG A 95 -2.64 4.83 3.55
CA ARG A 95 -1.62 5.01 4.60
C ARG A 95 -0.66 3.82 4.60
N GLY A 96 -1.17 2.59 4.68
CA GLY A 96 -0.36 1.36 4.64
C GLY A 96 0.54 1.28 3.41
N LEU A 97 -0.01 1.57 2.23
CA LEU A 97 0.72 1.62 0.97
C LEU A 97 1.83 2.67 0.98
N LYS A 98 1.55 3.88 1.50
CA LYS A 98 2.54 4.95 1.63
C LYS A 98 3.70 4.53 2.53
N PHE A 99 3.43 3.87 3.64
CA PHE A 99 4.47 3.31 4.51
C PHE A 99 5.38 2.35 3.74
N THR A 100 4.82 1.40 3.00
CA THR A 100 5.60 0.41 2.25
C THR A 100 6.40 1.06 1.13
N GLN A 101 5.78 1.97 0.38
CA GLN A 101 6.43 2.75 -0.69
C GLN A 101 7.63 3.54 -0.15
N VAL A 102 7.46 4.28 0.95
CA VAL A 102 8.55 5.05 1.58
C VAL A 102 9.65 4.15 2.11
N ALA A 103 9.31 3.00 2.71
CA ALA A 103 10.28 2.04 3.23
C ALA A 103 11.15 1.45 2.12
N LEU A 104 10.54 1.02 1.01
CA LEU A 104 11.24 0.42 -0.12
C LEU A 104 12.04 1.47 -0.90
N GLN A 105 11.48 2.67 -1.13
CA GLN A 105 12.22 3.77 -1.75
C GLN A 105 13.47 4.14 -0.94
N ARG A 106 13.36 4.15 0.38
CA ARG A 106 14.50 4.40 1.28
C ARG A 106 15.55 3.30 1.19
N SER A 107 15.14 2.04 1.30
CA SER A 107 16.04 0.88 1.20
C SER A 107 16.71 0.76 -0.18
N GLN A 108 16.05 1.26 -1.22
CA GLN A 108 16.59 1.34 -2.57
C GLN A 108 17.66 2.42 -2.69
N ALA A 109 17.38 3.62 -2.17
CA ALA A 109 18.27 4.77 -2.25
C ALA A 109 19.56 4.59 -1.43
N ASP A 110 19.47 3.95 -0.26
CA ASP A 110 20.62 3.63 0.58
C ASP A 110 20.83 2.11 0.66
N LYS A 111 21.77 1.60 -0.16
CA LYS A 111 22.08 0.16 -0.21
C LYS A 111 22.82 -0.35 1.03
N THR A 112 23.28 0.54 1.90
CA THR A 112 24.01 0.20 3.14
C THR A 112 23.10 0.17 4.37
N GLU A 113 21.91 0.76 4.31
CA GLU A 113 20.94 0.75 5.39
C GLU A 113 20.20 -0.60 5.46
N GLU A 114 20.13 -1.19 6.66
CA GLU A 114 19.39 -2.44 6.83
C GLU A 114 17.87 -2.24 6.69
N LEU A 115 17.19 -3.30 6.24
CA LEU A 115 15.76 -3.23 5.93
C LEU A 115 14.91 -2.84 7.15
N ALA A 116 15.30 -3.30 8.33
CA ALA A 116 14.66 -2.93 9.60
C ALA A 116 14.72 -1.42 9.87
N ASP A 117 15.84 -0.78 9.56
CA ASP A 117 16.02 0.67 9.74
C ASP A 117 15.20 1.45 8.71
N SER A 118 15.20 1.02 7.44
CA SER A 118 14.40 1.66 6.41
C SER A 118 12.92 1.63 6.73
N PHE A 119 12.39 0.47 7.13
CA PHE A 119 10.99 0.32 7.52
C PHE A 119 10.66 1.07 8.82
N SER A 120 11.57 1.06 9.81
CA SER A 120 11.36 1.82 11.06
C SER A 120 11.22 3.32 10.77
N LYS A 121 12.12 3.91 9.99
CA LYS A 121 12.08 5.33 9.65
C LYS A 121 10.86 5.68 8.79
N ALA A 122 10.50 4.83 7.84
CA ALA A 122 9.27 5.00 7.05
C ALA A 122 8.02 5.01 7.94
N TYR A 123 7.94 4.11 8.92
CA TYR A 123 6.83 4.06 9.87
C TYR A 123 6.68 5.36 10.66
N GLU A 124 7.80 5.93 11.13
CA GLU A 124 7.79 7.21 11.85
C GLU A 124 7.26 8.36 11.01
N GLN A 125 7.60 8.38 9.72
CA GLN A 125 7.19 9.42 8.77
C GLN A 125 5.73 9.31 8.34
N THR A 126 5.14 8.10 8.40
CA THR A 126 3.85 7.80 7.75
C THR A 126 2.78 7.36 8.73
N LEU A 127 2.77 6.08 9.15
CA LEU A 127 1.66 5.46 9.90
C LEU A 127 1.65 5.81 11.39
N LYS A 128 2.82 6.07 12.00
CA LYS A 128 2.95 6.19 13.46
C LYS A 128 2.01 7.23 14.06
N LYS A 129 1.72 8.33 13.35
CA LYS A 129 0.79 9.39 13.79
C LYS A 129 -0.67 8.93 13.88
N TYR A 130 -1.05 7.89 13.13
CA TYR A 130 -2.42 7.36 13.10
C TYR A 130 -2.64 6.19 14.07
N HIS A 131 -1.57 5.53 14.52
CA HIS A 131 -1.66 4.40 15.44
C HIS A 131 -1.82 4.84 16.90
N SER A 132 -2.68 4.11 17.63
CA SER A 132 -2.85 4.28 19.08
C SER A 132 -1.59 3.86 19.85
N PHE A 133 -1.51 4.21 21.12
CA PHE A 133 -0.41 3.77 22.00
C PHE A 133 -0.34 2.24 22.15
N VAL A 134 -1.42 1.52 21.86
CA VAL A 134 -1.48 0.05 21.87
C VAL A 134 -0.95 -0.55 20.56
N VAL A 135 -1.24 0.09 19.41
CA VAL A 135 -0.82 -0.42 18.10
C VAL A 135 0.65 -0.08 17.79
N LYS A 136 1.15 1.05 18.31
CA LYS A 136 2.52 1.51 18.06
C LYS A 136 3.61 0.46 18.40
N PRO A 137 3.60 -0.20 19.58
CA PRO A 137 4.59 -1.22 19.92
C PRO A 137 4.55 -2.46 19.02
N ILE A 138 3.36 -2.87 18.59
CA ILE A 138 3.17 -4.04 17.72
C ILE A 138 3.89 -3.83 16.38
N PHE A 139 3.64 -2.69 15.76
CA PHE A 139 4.32 -2.31 14.53
C PHE A 139 5.84 -2.17 14.77
N ALA A 140 6.28 -1.50 15.83
CA ALA A 140 7.71 -1.40 16.15
C ALA A 140 8.42 -2.76 16.23
N LEU A 141 7.75 -3.79 16.75
CA LEU A 141 8.26 -5.16 16.75
C LEU A 141 8.33 -5.75 15.34
N ALA A 142 7.29 -5.56 14.52
CA ALA A 142 7.27 -6.05 13.14
C ALA A 142 8.44 -5.48 12.32
N MET A 143 8.78 -4.20 12.47
CA MET A 143 9.92 -3.61 11.74
C MET A 143 11.27 -4.17 12.19
N LYS A 144 11.44 -4.47 13.48
CA LYS A 144 12.65 -5.17 13.96
C LYS A 144 12.75 -6.61 13.47
N ALA A 145 11.63 -7.16 13.00
CA ALA A 145 11.51 -8.50 12.46
C ALA A 145 11.72 -8.56 10.94
N CYS A 146 12.06 -7.43 10.27
CA CYS A 146 12.53 -7.42 8.89
C CYS A 146 13.75 -8.36 8.73
N PRO A 147 13.84 -9.12 7.62
CA PRO A 147 15.04 -9.87 7.28
C PRO A 147 16.20 -8.93 6.95
N TYR A 148 17.41 -9.48 6.82
CA TYR A 148 18.54 -8.73 6.26
C TYR A 148 18.19 -8.23 4.86
N ARG A 149 18.63 -7.02 4.55
CA ARG A 149 18.38 -6.38 3.24
C ARG A 149 18.79 -7.31 2.10
N LYS A 150 20.00 -7.88 2.17
CA LYS A 150 20.53 -8.76 1.11
C LYS A 150 19.60 -9.94 0.80
N ASP A 151 19.00 -10.54 1.83
CA ASP A 151 18.17 -11.75 1.69
C ASP A 151 16.79 -11.38 1.13
N PHE A 152 16.27 -10.19 1.48
CA PHE A 152 15.04 -9.66 0.90
C PHE A 152 15.21 -9.37 -0.61
N TYR A 153 16.25 -8.63 -1.01
CA TYR A 153 16.45 -8.29 -2.42
C TYR A 153 16.75 -9.51 -3.29
N ALA A 154 17.43 -10.53 -2.76
CA ALA A 154 17.65 -11.79 -3.46
C ALA A 154 16.34 -12.56 -3.76
N LYS A 155 15.27 -12.29 -3.01
CA LYS A 155 13.92 -12.86 -3.26
C LYS A 155 13.09 -12.07 -4.26
N LEU A 156 13.47 -10.82 -4.59
CA LEU A 156 12.74 -9.98 -5.56
C LEU A 156 13.03 -10.38 -7.02
N GLY A 157 14.15 -11.05 -7.26
CA GLY A 157 14.53 -11.58 -8.56
C GLY A 157 15.96 -12.15 -8.55
N PRO A 158 16.34 -12.93 -9.58
CA PRO A 158 17.71 -13.43 -9.73
C PRO A 158 18.71 -12.27 -9.95
N PRO A 159 20.02 -12.49 -9.76
CA PRO A 159 21.04 -11.43 -9.88
C PRO A 159 21.04 -10.67 -11.21
N GLU A 160 20.64 -11.31 -12.31
CA GLU A 160 20.59 -10.73 -13.65
C GLU A 160 19.28 -9.96 -13.91
N ALA A 161 18.30 -10.06 -13.01
CA ALA A 161 17.03 -9.37 -13.16
C ALA A 161 17.16 -7.87 -12.87
N PRO A 162 16.38 -7.02 -13.57
CA PRO A 162 16.50 -5.57 -13.46
C PRO A 162 15.75 -5.00 -12.23
N VAL A 163 15.88 -5.67 -11.08
CA VAL A 163 15.13 -5.43 -9.83
C VAL A 163 15.13 -3.96 -9.43
N ASP A 164 16.28 -3.28 -9.51
CA ASP A 164 16.39 -1.87 -9.12
C ASP A 164 15.54 -0.98 -10.03
N SER A 165 15.63 -1.16 -11.35
CA SER A 165 14.87 -0.35 -12.30
C SER A 165 13.36 -0.62 -12.22
N GLU A 166 12.96 -1.86 -11.96
CA GLU A 166 11.55 -2.22 -11.82
C GLU A 166 10.98 -1.72 -10.51
N LEU A 167 11.73 -1.80 -9.40
CA LEU A 167 11.36 -1.20 -8.13
C LEU A 167 11.24 0.32 -8.26
N SER A 168 12.08 0.99 -9.05
CA SER A 168 11.94 2.43 -9.32
C SER A 168 10.64 2.75 -10.06
N LYS A 169 10.30 1.99 -11.11
CA LYS A 169 9.01 2.15 -11.84
C LYS A 169 7.83 1.90 -10.91
N TRP A 170 7.90 0.85 -10.10
CA TRP A 170 6.87 0.49 -9.13
C TRP A 170 6.68 1.59 -8.08
N ASN A 171 7.77 2.10 -7.50
CA ASN A 171 7.73 3.20 -6.53
C ASN A 171 7.14 4.48 -7.13
N GLN A 172 7.50 4.80 -8.38
CA GLN A 172 6.95 5.97 -9.09
C GLN A 172 5.45 5.83 -9.34
N ALA A 173 5.01 4.66 -9.83
CA ALA A 173 3.61 4.41 -10.14
C ALA A 173 2.74 4.44 -8.87
N LEU A 174 3.13 3.70 -7.82
CA LEU A 174 2.41 3.70 -6.55
C LEU A 174 2.42 5.10 -5.91
N GLY A 175 3.57 5.78 -5.92
CA GLY A 175 3.70 7.15 -5.41
C GLY A 175 2.71 8.11 -6.07
N GLY A 176 2.61 8.09 -7.40
CA GLY A 176 1.68 8.94 -8.14
C GLY A 176 0.20 8.63 -7.85
N ILE A 177 -0.15 7.35 -7.72
CA ILE A 177 -1.51 6.94 -7.31
C ILE A 177 -1.84 7.46 -5.91
N ILE A 178 -0.93 7.30 -4.95
CA ILE A 178 -1.15 7.76 -3.57
C ILE A 178 -1.28 9.28 -3.53
N GLU A 179 -0.38 10.03 -4.16
CA GLU A 179 -0.42 11.49 -4.20
C GLU A 179 -1.74 12.02 -4.78
N ARG A 180 -2.21 11.40 -5.87
CA ARG A 180 -3.51 11.73 -6.46
C ARG A 180 -4.66 11.52 -5.47
N LEU A 181 -4.73 10.34 -4.85
CA LEU A 181 -5.83 9.99 -3.96
C LEU A 181 -5.77 10.77 -2.64
N GLU A 182 -4.59 11.02 -2.07
CA GLU A 182 -4.43 11.88 -0.89
C GLU A 182 -4.92 13.31 -1.18
N ALA A 183 -4.56 13.89 -2.32
CA ALA A 183 -5.05 15.20 -2.74
C ALA A 183 -6.58 15.22 -2.95
N PHE A 184 -7.14 14.15 -3.51
CA PHE A 184 -8.59 13.99 -3.63
C PHE A 184 -9.28 13.93 -2.26
N TYR A 185 -8.76 13.13 -1.32
CA TYR A 185 -9.28 13.04 0.05
C TYR A 185 -9.23 14.37 0.79
N GLU A 186 -8.15 15.12 0.64
CA GLU A 186 -7.99 16.44 1.25
C GLU A 186 -9.00 17.44 0.66
N LYS A 187 -9.03 17.58 -0.67
CA LYS A 187 -9.92 18.50 -1.38
C LYS A 187 -11.39 18.22 -1.10
N GLY A 188 -11.80 16.95 -1.08
CA GLY A 188 -13.18 16.54 -0.83
C GLY A 188 -13.56 16.46 0.65
N GLY A 189 -12.59 16.64 1.56
CA GLY A 189 -12.80 16.47 3.01
C GLY A 189 -13.17 15.04 3.40
N HIS A 190 -12.82 14.04 2.58
CA HIS A 190 -13.24 12.66 2.76
C HIS A 190 -12.55 11.97 3.93
N ALA A 191 -11.47 12.55 4.49
CA ALA A 191 -10.78 12.01 5.66
C ALA A 191 -11.49 12.27 7.00
N LYS A 192 -12.59 13.03 7.02
CA LYS A 192 -13.33 13.43 8.22
C LYS A 192 -14.60 12.58 8.42
N GLY A 193 -14.95 12.35 9.69
CA GLY A 193 -16.28 11.84 10.07
C GLY A 193 -16.43 10.32 10.02
N PHE A 194 -15.36 9.59 10.31
CA PHE A 194 -15.40 8.15 10.59
C PHE A 194 -15.44 7.92 12.11
#